data_AF-A0A5N5WS85-F1
#
_entry.id   AF-A0A5N5WS85-F1
#
_cell.length_a   1.000
_cell.length_b   1.000
_cell.length_c   1.000
_cell.angle_alpha   90.00
_cell.angle_beta   90.00
_cell.angle_gamma   90.00
#
_symmetry.space_group_name_H-M   'P 1'
#
loop_
_entity.id
_entity.type
_entity.pdbx_description
1 polymer ?
#
loop_
_entity_poly.entity_id
_entity_poly.type
_entity_poly.pdbx_seq_one_letter_code
_entity_poly.pdbx_strand_id
1 'polypeptide(L)'
;MVARLSTFIHEGLEQNKRPSNRDMTDIAEAANQSKHFVKITTVKLFAEILAQANFIPTTMAVSLLEDLFRACHHIDVRARVVTSVLHLFDRAFDTKLIYRALASLSSPAAGPNETHILTEADWMQGEGGGKLPSVSSVADRPVLDLFVKTACDKLPRQHRARYVQNILLPLVDESARQHNRWMKSFLGRFQITDTVLLDDIDFGPFNLQILNEILKLNKVTETIARQEPEFRQTNAGQHWIQYMGIRRGSRPFAQIENILFEGVDLAIPNGLTMEKVAKEYLERATIMIRTPIKLASEFNKIVVSTDMVTGALRALRGRSSGYWSSEHEKRNQILYREIMERIVADVESLRTEDWLCSPDRQPVLLPSWLKLQVSLLPSPKVNPSLEKPDEEFVRRVLELVKRCVEDPALLSDFDYVHQVMKSPKGAEIRSCALLLGDGPGDDHTSLYGVLKVQLAHDLVSQLDAAEVQLDAGINAMINRWKTSPSEYVRHVGWGVEASLP
;
A
#
# COMPACT_ATOMS: atom_id res chain seq x y z
N MET A 1 -39.51 -25.35 20.04
CA MET A 1 -39.86 -24.86 18.68
C MET A 1 -38.62 -24.69 17.81
N VAL A 2 -37.63 -23.87 18.21
CA VAL A 2 -36.39 -23.63 17.45
C VAL A 2 -35.62 -24.90 17.08
N ALA A 3 -35.45 -25.84 18.01
CA ALA A 3 -34.78 -27.11 17.73
C ALA A 3 -35.47 -27.94 16.63
N ARG A 4 -36.81 -27.99 16.62
CA ARG A 4 -37.58 -28.69 15.58
C ARG A 4 -37.42 -28.04 14.20
N LEU A 5 -37.39 -26.69 14.16
CA LEU A 5 -37.15 -25.95 12.92
C LEU A 5 -35.73 -26.17 12.39
N SER A 6 -34.73 -26.23 13.28
CA SER A 6 -33.36 -26.59 12.91
C SER A 6 -33.28 -28.01 12.32
N THR A 7 -33.88 -29.01 12.98
CA THR A 7 -33.93 -30.39 12.47
C THR A 7 -34.58 -30.44 11.08
N PHE A 8 -35.72 -29.75 10.90
CA PHE A 8 -36.40 -29.66 9.61
C PHE A 8 -35.51 -29.05 8.52
N ILE A 9 -34.79 -27.97 8.83
CA ILE A 9 -33.87 -27.33 7.88
C ILE A 9 -32.69 -28.25 7.55
N HIS A 10 -32.10 -28.93 8.53
CA HIS A 10 -31.00 -29.87 8.33
C HIS A 10 -31.41 -31.04 7.45
N GLU A 11 -32.54 -31.68 7.74
CA GLU A 11 -33.06 -32.80 6.94
C GLU A 11 -33.35 -32.35 5.51
N GLY A 12 -33.93 -31.17 5.32
CA GLY A 12 -34.16 -30.59 4.01
C GLY A 12 -32.87 -30.26 3.24
N LEU A 13 -31.84 -29.75 3.91
CA LEU A 13 -30.53 -29.50 3.31
C LEU A 13 -29.83 -30.79 2.88
N GLU A 14 -29.91 -31.86 3.68
CA GLU A 14 -29.36 -33.17 3.32
C GLU A 14 -30.12 -33.81 2.14
N GLN A 15 -31.45 -33.62 2.07
CA GLN A 15 -32.24 -34.07 0.91
C GLN A 15 -31.90 -33.27 -0.36
N ASN A 16 -31.62 -31.97 -0.23
CA ASN A 16 -31.18 -31.12 -1.35
C ASN A 16 -29.82 -31.53 -1.94
N LYS A 17 -28.96 -32.21 -1.18
CA LYS A 17 -27.64 -32.68 -1.64
C LYS A 17 -27.68 -33.94 -2.49
N ARG A 18 -28.77 -34.72 -2.46
CA ARG A 18 -28.85 -36.00 -3.19
C ARG A 18 -28.93 -35.73 -4.70
N PRO A 19 -28.00 -36.24 -5.52
CA PRO A 19 -28.01 -36.02 -6.96
C PRO A 19 -29.25 -36.65 -7.61
N SER A 20 -29.84 -35.96 -8.60
CA SER A 20 -30.93 -36.47 -9.46
C SER A 20 -30.49 -37.56 -10.45
N ASN A 21 -29.43 -38.32 -10.15
CA ASN A 21 -29.11 -39.56 -10.88
C ASN A 21 -29.68 -40.73 -10.09
N ARG A 22 -30.94 -41.09 -10.37
CA ARG A 22 -31.45 -42.43 -10.08
C ARG A 22 -31.82 -43.07 -11.42
N ASP A 23 -31.31 -44.27 -11.63
CA ASP A 23 -31.69 -45.13 -12.76
C ASP A 23 -33.22 -45.33 -12.81
N MET A 24 -33.72 -45.55 -14.02
CA MET A 24 -35.15 -45.65 -14.35
C MET A 24 -35.94 -46.72 -13.55
N THR A 25 -35.27 -47.61 -12.83
CA THR A 25 -35.90 -48.66 -12.03
C THR A 25 -36.35 -48.22 -10.62
N ASP A 26 -35.87 -47.08 -10.11
CA ASP A 26 -36.25 -46.57 -8.77
C ASP A 26 -37.44 -45.59 -8.78
N ILE A 27 -38.05 -45.34 -9.95
CA ILE A 27 -39.10 -44.33 -10.13
C ILE A 27 -40.42 -44.74 -9.43
N ALA A 28 -40.68 -46.04 -9.27
CA ALA A 28 -41.92 -46.52 -8.65
C ALA A 28 -41.93 -46.41 -7.11
N GLU A 29 -40.78 -46.58 -6.43
CA GLU A 29 -40.71 -46.44 -4.96
C GLU A 29 -40.42 -45.00 -4.50
N ALA A 30 -39.82 -44.16 -5.35
CA ALA A 30 -39.51 -42.76 -5.01
C ALA A 30 -40.72 -41.81 -5.09
N ALA A 31 -41.82 -42.21 -5.73
CA ALA A 31 -42.99 -41.36 -5.95
C ALA A 31 -43.80 -41.07 -4.67
N ASN A 32 -43.57 -41.81 -3.57
CA ASN A 32 -44.34 -41.69 -2.33
C ASN A 32 -43.59 -41.00 -1.17
N GLN A 33 -42.36 -40.51 -1.40
CA GLN A 33 -41.65 -39.67 -0.44
C GLN A 33 -41.65 -38.23 -0.96
N SER A 34 -42.45 -37.36 -0.34
CA SER A 34 -42.39 -35.92 -0.62
C SER A 34 -40.95 -35.44 -0.39
N LYS A 35 -40.28 -35.00 -1.46
CA LYS A 35 -38.95 -34.38 -1.34
C LYS A 35 -39.10 -33.09 -0.55
N HIS A 36 -38.56 -33.05 0.66
CA HIS A 36 -38.60 -31.88 1.52
C HIS A 36 -37.54 -30.88 1.03
N PHE A 37 -37.95 -29.97 0.15
CA PHE A 37 -37.07 -28.93 -0.39
C PHE A 37 -37.11 -27.68 0.48
N VAL A 38 -35.96 -27.29 1.04
CA VAL A 38 -35.81 -26.03 1.77
C VAL A 38 -35.15 -24.98 0.88
N LYS A 39 -35.81 -23.82 0.71
CA LYS A 39 -35.28 -22.69 -0.07
C LYS A 39 -34.09 -22.04 0.65
N ILE A 40 -33.07 -21.64 -0.11
CA ILE A 40 -31.89 -20.92 0.40
C ILE A 40 -32.27 -19.66 1.19
N THR A 41 -33.28 -18.91 0.75
CA THR A 41 -33.79 -17.73 1.48
C THR A 41 -34.31 -18.08 2.87
N THR A 42 -34.97 -19.23 3.03
CA THR A 42 -35.45 -19.72 4.34
C THR A 42 -34.29 -20.01 5.26
N VAL A 43 -33.22 -20.63 4.74
CA VAL A 43 -31.99 -20.94 5.49
C VAL A 43 -31.29 -19.65 5.93
N LYS A 44 -31.18 -18.66 5.04
CA LYS A 44 -30.61 -17.33 5.34
C LYS A 44 -31.40 -16.61 6.42
N LEU A 45 -32.73 -16.61 6.33
CA LEU A 45 -33.61 -15.99 7.31
C LEU A 45 -33.48 -16.68 8.68
N PHE A 46 -33.39 -18.00 8.70
CA PHE A 46 -33.19 -18.74 9.94
C PHE A 46 -31.87 -18.35 10.63
N ALA A 47 -30.76 -18.26 9.89
CA ALA A 47 -29.48 -17.81 10.43
C ALA A 47 -29.57 -16.40 11.03
N GLU A 48 -30.32 -15.48 10.41
CA GLU A 48 -30.52 -14.12 10.91
C GLU A 48 -31.38 -14.09 12.18
N ILE A 49 -32.48 -14.86 12.20
CA ILE A 49 -33.35 -14.99 13.39
C ILE A 49 -32.53 -15.51 14.58
N LEU A 50 -31.66 -16.50 14.38
CA LEU A 50 -30.80 -17.02 15.45
C LEU A 50 -29.91 -15.94 16.07
N ALA A 51 -29.44 -14.97 15.28
CA ALA A 51 -28.62 -13.85 15.77
C ALA A 51 -29.42 -12.77 16.51
N GLN A 52 -30.69 -12.54 16.12
CA GLN A 52 -31.52 -11.46 16.67
C GLN A 52 -32.45 -11.91 17.82
N ALA A 53 -32.76 -13.20 17.93
CA ALA A 53 -33.75 -13.72 18.87
C ALA A 53 -33.25 -13.71 20.31
N ASN A 54 -33.63 -12.70 21.12
CA ASN A 54 -33.12 -12.50 22.49
C ASN A 54 -33.55 -13.57 23.51
N PHE A 55 -34.45 -14.47 23.11
CA PHE A 55 -34.92 -15.60 23.93
C PHE A 55 -34.12 -16.89 23.69
N ILE A 56 -33.19 -16.91 22.72
CA ILE A 56 -32.33 -18.07 22.44
C ILE A 56 -30.98 -17.87 23.14
N PRO A 57 -30.54 -18.80 24.00
CA PRO A 57 -29.21 -18.73 24.60
C PRO A 57 -28.11 -18.66 23.53
N THR A 58 -27.10 -17.82 23.72
CA THR A 58 -25.97 -17.67 22.79
C THR A 58 -25.29 -19.01 22.48
N THR A 59 -25.19 -19.90 23.46
CA THR A 59 -24.65 -21.26 23.29
C THR A 59 -25.41 -22.06 22.24
N MET A 60 -26.75 -22.04 22.32
CA MET A 60 -27.62 -22.70 21.37
C MET A 60 -27.54 -22.03 19.99
N ALA A 61 -27.58 -20.69 19.94
CA ALA A 61 -27.50 -19.96 18.67
C ALA A 61 -26.19 -20.25 17.91
N VAL A 62 -25.05 -20.23 18.61
CA VAL A 62 -23.74 -20.56 18.02
C VAL A 62 -23.71 -22.00 17.49
N SER A 63 -24.15 -22.98 18.29
CA SER A 63 -24.17 -24.38 17.85
C SER A 63 -25.00 -24.56 16.58
N LEU A 64 -26.21 -24.00 16.55
CA LEU A 64 -27.10 -24.10 15.40
C LEU A 64 -26.53 -23.40 14.15
N LEU A 65 -25.83 -22.28 14.33
CA LEU A 65 -25.16 -21.58 13.23
C LEU A 65 -23.96 -22.38 12.69
N GLU A 66 -23.14 -22.98 13.55
CA GLU A 66 -22.06 -23.87 13.13
C GLU A 66 -22.58 -25.08 12.34
N ASP A 67 -23.63 -25.72 12.86
CA ASP A 67 -24.25 -26.87 12.20
C ASP A 67 -24.80 -26.45 10.83
N LEU A 68 -25.48 -25.30 10.75
CA LEU A 68 -26.00 -24.76 9.49
C LEU A 68 -24.89 -24.51 8.46
N PHE A 69 -23.75 -23.98 8.91
CA PHE A 69 -22.60 -23.72 8.05
C PHE A 69 -21.96 -25.00 7.51
N ARG A 70 -21.88 -26.05 8.33
CA ARG A 70 -21.38 -27.37 7.90
C ARG A 70 -22.36 -28.07 6.96
N ALA A 71 -23.67 -27.93 7.22
CA ALA A 71 -24.70 -28.57 6.42
C ALA A 71 -24.87 -27.90 5.05
N CYS A 72 -24.70 -26.57 4.93
CA CYS A 72 -24.92 -25.84 3.68
C CYS A 72 -23.62 -25.38 3.00
N HIS A 73 -23.40 -25.81 1.76
CA HIS A 73 -22.26 -25.36 0.93
C HIS A 73 -22.56 -24.11 0.10
N HIS A 74 -23.78 -23.56 0.18
CA HIS A 74 -24.16 -22.37 -0.57
C HIS A 74 -23.48 -21.13 0.00
N ILE A 75 -22.79 -20.37 -0.85
CA ILE A 75 -21.94 -19.24 -0.43
C ILE A 75 -22.72 -18.15 0.33
N ASP A 76 -23.90 -17.76 -0.15
CA ASP A 76 -24.77 -16.81 0.56
C ASP A 76 -25.17 -17.26 1.97
N VAL A 77 -25.38 -18.57 2.17
CA VAL A 77 -25.75 -19.11 3.48
C VAL A 77 -24.54 -19.03 4.41
N ARG A 78 -23.36 -19.42 3.94
CA ARG A 78 -22.11 -19.32 4.70
C ARG A 78 -21.80 -17.88 5.10
N ALA A 79 -21.88 -16.95 4.14
CA ALA A 79 -21.70 -15.52 4.41
C ALA A 79 -22.74 -15.00 5.41
N ARG A 80 -24.01 -15.40 5.27
CA ARG A 80 -25.06 -15.01 6.24
C ARG A 80 -24.81 -15.57 7.63
N VAL A 81 -24.36 -16.83 7.75
CA VAL A 81 -24.01 -17.43 9.04
C VAL A 81 -22.86 -16.67 9.70
N VAL A 82 -21.77 -16.39 8.98
CA VAL A 82 -20.64 -15.62 9.54
C VAL A 82 -21.10 -14.23 10.00
N THR A 83 -21.91 -13.55 9.19
CA THR A 83 -22.52 -12.28 9.56
C THR A 83 -23.36 -12.39 10.84
N SER A 84 -24.19 -13.44 10.95
CA SER A 84 -25.00 -13.73 12.14
C SER A 84 -24.14 -13.99 13.38
N VAL A 85 -23.03 -14.71 13.25
CA VAL A 85 -22.10 -14.96 14.37
C VAL A 85 -21.42 -13.67 14.82
N LEU A 86 -21.04 -12.77 13.88
CA LEU A 86 -20.51 -11.45 14.23
C LEU A 86 -21.54 -10.60 15.00
N HIS A 87 -22.82 -10.67 14.65
CA HIS A 87 -23.89 -9.97 15.38
C HIS A 87 -24.11 -10.48 16.81
N LEU A 88 -23.67 -11.70 17.14
CA LEU A 88 -23.80 -12.19 18.52
C LEU A 88 -22.94 -11.40 19.51
N PHE A 89 -21.92 -10.66 19.06
CA PHE A 89 -21.14 -9.77 19.93
C PHE A 89 -21.99 -8.68 20.58
N ASP A 90 -23.11 -8.27 19.96
CA ASP A 90 -23.96 -7.19 20.46
C ASP A 90 -24.71 -7.55 21.76
N ARG A 91 -24.82 -8.84 22.08
CA ARG A 91 -25.62 -9.34 23.21
C ARG A 91 -24.99 -10.45 24.05
N ALA A 92 -23.83 -10.97 23.64
CA ALA A 92 -23.21 -12.09 24.34
C ALA A 92 -22.39 -11.63 25.55
N PHE A 93 -22.69 -12.21 26.71
CA PHE A 93 -21.87 -12.04 27.91
C PHE A 93 -20.55 -12.82 27.82
N ASP A 94 -20.55 -14.00 27.18
CA ASP A 94 -19.33 -14.79 26.93
C ASP A 94 -18.96 -14.78 25.44
N THR A 95 -17.93 -13.98 25.13
CA THR A 95 -17.39 -13.87 23.77
C THR A 95 -16.43 -15.00 23.39
N LYS A 96 -15.96 -15.82 24.36
CA LYS A 96 -15.03 -16.92 24.08
C LYS A 96 -15.64 -17.93 23.11
N LEU A 97 -16.92 -18.24 23.30
CA LEU A 97 -17.65 -19.14 22.42
C LEU A 97 -17.75 -18.59 20.99
N ILE A 98 -17.98 -17.28 20.84
CA ILE A 98 -18.08 -16.63 19.52
C ILE A 98 -16.73 -16.67 18.79
N TYR A 99 -15.62 -16.41 19.49
CA TYR A 99 -14.29 -16.56 18.89
C TYR A 99 -14.01 -17.99 18.43
N ARG A 100 -14.34 -18.99 19.26
CA ARG A 100 -14.17 -20.40 18.88
C ARG A 100 -14.97 -20.73 17.61
N ALA A 101 -16.20 -20.24 17.52
CA ALA A 101 -17.02 -20.45 16.34
C ALA A 101 -16.41 -19.76 15.11
N LEU A 102 -16.05 -18.48 15.22
CA LEU A 102 -15.41 -17.75 14.11
C LEU A 102 -14.11 -18.39 13.63
N ALA A 103 -13.32 -18.97 14.53
CA ALA A 103 -12.11 -19.71 14.18
C ALA A 103 -12.42 -21.00 13.41
N SER A 104 -13.50 -21.71 13.77
CA SER A 104 -13.93 -22.91 13.03
C SER A 104 -14.49 -22.55 11.65
N LEU A 105 -15.20 -21.43 11.56
CA LEU A 105 -15.84 -20.94 10.34
C LEU A 105 -14.87 -20.26 9.36
N SER A 106 -13.67 -19.87 9.80
CA SER A 106 -12.68 -19.20 8.95
C SER A 106 -11.95 -20.17 8.02
N SER A 107 -11.90 -21.47 8.34
CA SER A 107 -11.13 -22.46 7.58
C SER A 107 -11.48 -22.48 6.07
N PRO A 108 -12.76 -22.49 5.64
CA PRO A 108 -13.08 -22.43 4.21
C PRO A 108 -12.71 -21.09 3.56
N ALA A 109 -12.66 -20.00 4.33
CA ALA A 109 -12.26 -18.69 3.85
C ALA A 109 -10.75 -18.60 3.60
N ALA A 110 -9.95 -19.49 4.19
CA ALA A 110 -8.50 -19.55 3.96
C ALA A 110 -8.15 -20.18 2.61
N GLY A 111 -9.00 -21.06 2.08
CA GLY A 111 -8.72 -21.80 0.87
C GLY A 111 -8.82 -20.98 -0.43
N PRO A 112 -8.43 -21.55 -1.57
CA PRO A 112 -8.54 -20.89 -2.87
C PRO A 112 -9.99 -20.67 -3.31
N ASN A 113 -10.94 -21.44 -2.76
CA ASN A 113 -12.37 -21.32 -3.02
C ASN A 113 -13.17 -21.58 -1.73
N GLU A 114 -14.19 -20.76 -1.48
CA GLU A 114 -15.03 -20.80 -0.28
C GLU A 114 -16.22 -21.77 -0.38
N THR A 115 -16.55 -22.24 -1.59
CA THR A 115 -17.67 -23.16 -1.81
C THR A 115 -17.30 -24.60 -1.44
N HIS A 116 -16.01 -24.95 -1.51
CA HIS A 116 -15.51 -26.30 -1.33
C HIS A 116 -14.36 -26.32 -0.33
N ILE A 117 -14.48 -27.17 0.68
CA ILE A 117 -13.41 -27.40 1.64
C ILE A 117 -12.46 -28.40 1.02
N LEU A 118 -11.21 -27.99 0.80
CA LEU A 118 -10.19 -28.86 0.25
C LEU A 118 -9.72 -29.86 1.30
N THR A 119 -9.62 -31.12 0.88
CA THR A 119 -9.01 -32.18 1.68
C THR A 119 -7.53 -32.34 1.30
N GLU A 120 -6.75 -33.00 2.15
CA GLU A 120 -5.36 -33.34 1.80
C GLU A 120 -5.27 -34.26 0.58
N ALA A 121 -6.29 -35.09 0.34
CA ALA A 121 -6.36 -35.92 -0.87
C ALA A 121 -6.48 -35.07 -2.15
N ASP A 122 -7.30 -34.01 -2.11
CA ASP A 122 -7.44 -33.06 -3.23
C ASP A 122 -6.11 -32.36 -3.52
N TRP A 123 -5.38 -31.98 -2.47
CA TRP A 123 -4.07 -31.38 -2.62
C TRP A 123 -3.03 -32.35 -3.19
N MET A 124 -2.93 -33.56 -2.66
CA MET A 124 -1.99 -34.57 -3.16
C MET A 124 -2.25 -34.89 -4.64
N GLN A 125 -3.53 -34.92 -5.06
CA GLN A 125 -3.88 -35.09 -6.47
C GLN A 125 -3.39 -33.91 -7.32
N GLY A 126 -3.59 -32.67 -6.87
CA GLY A 126 -3.13 -31.47 -7.59
C GLY A 126 -1.60 -31.37 -7.68
N GLU A 127 -0.90 -31.73 -6.61
CA GLU A 127 0.56 -31.76 -6.50
C GLU A 127 1.19 -32.86 -7.36
N GLY A 128 0.55 -34.02 -7.46
CA GLY A 128 0.97 -35.13 -8.32
C GLY A 128 0.72 -34.91 -9.82
N GLY A 129 0.47 -33.67 -10.26
CA GLY A 129 0.20 -33.33 -11.66
C GLY A 129 -1.27 -33.43 -12.10
N GLY A 130 -2.20 -33.74 -11.18
CA GLY A 130 -3.64 -33.80 -11.45
C GLY A 130 -4.28 -32.42 -11.66
N LYS A 131 -5.60 -32.30 -11.43
CA LYS A 131 -6.29 -31.00 -11.53
C LYS A 131 -6.02 -30.16 -10.28
N LEU A 132 -5.53 -28.92 -10.42
CA LEU A 132 -5.41 -28.02 -9.26
C LEU A 132 -6.79 -27.63 -8.71
N PRO A 133 -6.87 -27.36 -7.40
CA PRO A 133 -8.01 -26.65 -6.84
C PRO A 133 -8.30 -25.36 -7.60
N SER A 134 -9.58 -25.13 -7.92
CA SER A 134 -10.01 -23.89 -8.56
C SER A 134 -9.82 -22.71 -7.62
N VAL A 135 -9.32 -21.60 -8.14
CA VAL A 135 -9.21 -20.33 -7.39
C VAL A 135 -10.38 -19.43 -7.76
N SER A 136 -11.15 -19.01 -6.76
CA SER A 136 -12.24 -18.05 -6.92
C SER A 136 -11.69 -16.63 -7.03
N SER A 137 -12.36 -15.79 -7.83
CA SER A 137 -12.04 -14.37 -7.88
C SER A 137 -12.30 -13.70 -6.52
N VAL A 138 -11.70 -12.53 -6.27
CA VAL A 138 -11.93 -11.78 -5.02
C VAL A 138 -13.41 -11.42 -4.83
N ALA A 139 -14.14 -11.16 -5.93
CA ALA A 139 -15.56 -10.83 -5.88
C ALA A 139 -16.43 -12.03 -5.47
N ASP A 140 -15.96 -13.26 -5.71
CA ASP A 140 -16.66 -14.50 -5.40
C ASP A 140 -16.26 -15.09 -4.04
N ARG A 141 -15.62 -14.27 -3.19
CA ARG A 141 -15.11 -14.64 -1.86
C ARG A 141 -15.70 -13.79 -0.73
N PRO A 142 -17.04 -13.78 -0.58
CA PRO A 142 -17.70 -12.93 0.41
C PRO A 142 -17.41 -13.36 1.86
N VAL A 143 -17.05 -14.62 2.12
CA VAL A 143 -16.74 -15.06 3.49
C VAL A 143 -15.41 -14.48 3.93
N LEU A 144 -14.37 -14.53 3.09
CA LEU A 144 -13.09 -13.87 3.36
C LEU A 144 -13.27 -12.37 3.57
N ASP A 145 -14.09 -11.72 2.72
CA ASP A 145 -14.38 -10.28 2.86
C ASP A 145 -15.04 -9.94 4.20
N LEU A 146 -15.93 -10.82 4.70
CA LEU A 146 -16.52 -10.66 6.02
C LEU A 146 -15.47 -10.72 7.14
N PHE A 147 -14.51 -11.65 7.05
CA PHE A 147 -13.45 -11.77 8.06
C PHE A 147 -12.42 -10.62 8.01
N VAL A 148 -12.06 -10.16 6.82
CA VAL A 148 -10.97 -9.18 6.64
C VAL A 148 -11.48 -7.74 6.75
N LYS A 149 -12.66 -7.44 6.20
CA LYS A 149 -13.19 -6.06 6.15
C LYS A 149 -14.36 -5.86 7.11
N THR A 150 -15.44 -6.61 6.93
CA THR A 150 -16.71 -6.33 7.63
C THR A 150 -16.60 -6.54 9.14
N ALA A 151 -15.80 -7.51 9.60
CA ALA A 151 -15.60 -7.74 11.01
C ALA A 151 -14.97 -6.55 11.72
N CYS A 152 -14.07 -5.80 11.08
CA CYS A 152 -13.47 -4.60 11.67
C CYS A 152 -14.55 -3.56 12.04
N ASP A 153 -15.52 -3.36 11.15
CA ASP A 153 -16.60 -2.39 11.34
C ASP A 153 -17.64 -2.85 12.35
N LYS A 154 -17.97 -4.16 12.35
CA LYS A 154 -19.01 -4.72 13.23
C LYS A 154 -18.52 -4.98 14.65
N LEU A 155 -17.23 -5.24 14.86
CA LEU A 155 -16.73 -5.59 16.18
C LEU A 155 -16.57 -4.36 17.08
N PRO A 156 -17.12 -4.40 18.32
CA PRO A 156 -16.81 -3.41 19.34
C PRO A 156 -15.30 -3.27 19.53
N ARG A 157 -14.80 -2.04 19.76
CA ARG A 157 -13.36 -1.75 19.82
C ARG A 157 -12.59 -2.67 20.77
N GLN A 158 -13.17 -2.99 21.93
CA GLN A 158 -12.60 -3.88 22.95
C GLN A 158 -12.35 -5.32 22.48
N HIS A 159 -12.97 -5.76 21.38
CA HIS A 159 -12.86 -7.11 20.84
C HIS A 159 -11.90 -7.21 19.65
N ARG A 160 -11.55 -6.09 19.02
CA ARG A 160 -10.74 -6.07 17.79
C ARG A 160 -9.35 -6.68 17.97
N ALA A 161 -8.66 -6.35 19.07
CA ALA A 161 -7.32 -6.90 19.36
C ALA A 161 -7.32 -8.43 19.41
N ARG A 162 -8.28 -8.98 20.17
CA ARG A 162 -8.44 -10.42 20.34
C ARG A 162 -8.91 -11.11 19.06
N TYR A 163 -9.74 -10.44 18.26
CA TYR A 163 -10.15 -10.91 16.95
C TYR A 163 -8.97 -11.02 15.98
N VAL A 164 -8.12 -9.98 15.91
CA VAL A 164 -6.92 -10.01 15.08
C VAL A 164 -6.04 -11.19 15.46
N GLN A 165 -5.76 -11.36 16.76
CA GLN A 165 -4.87 -12.40 17.25
C GLN A 165 -5.40 -13.83 17.03
N ASN A 166 -6.69 -14.06 17.31
CA ASN A 166 -7.22 -15.43 17.33
C ASN A 166 -7.91 -15.85 16.03
N ILE A 167 -8.30 -14.89 15.18
CA ILE A 167 -9.07 -15.17 13.98
C ILE A 167 -8.29 -14.72 12.73
N LEU A 168 -7.95 -13.43 12.66
CA LEU A 168 -7.41 -12.85 11.42
C LEU A 168 -6.00 -13.35 11.12
N LEU A 169 -5.08 -13.33 12.09
CA LEU A 169 -3.71 -13.81 11.88
C LEU A 169 -3.68 -15.30 11.49
N PRO A 170 -4.33 -16.23 12.22
CA PRO A 170 -4.39 -17.63 11.81
C PRO A 170 -5.03 -17.84 10.43
N LEU A 171 -6.08 -17.07 10.10
CA LEU A 171 -6.70 -17.12 8.77
C LEU A 171 -5.72 -16.68 7.67
N VAL A 172 -4.97 -15.61 7.90
CA VAL A 172 -4.00 -15.10 6.94
C VAL A 172 -2.81 -16.05 6.78
N ASP A 173 -2.31 -16.62 7.88
CA ASP A 173 -1.23 -17.62 7.85
C ASP A 173 -1.64 -18.86 7.05
N GLU A 174 -2.85 -19.38 7.31
CA GLU A 174 -3.38 -20.54 6.60
C GLU A 174 -3.65 -20.24 5.13
N SER A 175 -4.19 -19.05 4.82
CA SER A 175 -4.39 -18.58 3.44
C SER A 175 -3.06 -18.43 2.69
N ALA A 176 -2.04 -17.86 3.34
CA ALA A 176 -0.70 -17.74 2.78
C ALA A 176 -0.09 -19.12 2.54
N ARG A 177 -0.23 -20.08 3.47
CA ARG A 177 0.24 -21.45 3.31
C ARG A 177 -0.42 -22.14 2.11
N GLN A 178 -1.74 -22.08 2.01
CA GLN A 178 -2.48 -22.68 0.90
C GLN A 178 -2.17 -22.02 -0.44
N HIS A 179 -2.05 -20.68 -0.47
CA HIS A 179 -1.65 -19.97 -1.67
C HIS A 179 -0.23 -20.35 -2.12
N ASN A 180 0.73 -20.44 -1.20
CA ASN A 180 2.07 -20.90 -1.50
C ASN A 180 2.08 -22.32 -2.08
N ARG A 181 1.37 -23.25 -1.43
CA ARG A 181 1.22 -24.63 -1.91
C ARG A 181 0.63 -24.66 -3.33
N TRP A 182 -0.42 -23.88 -3.58
CA TRP A 182 -1.04 -23.75 -4.90
C TRP A 182 -0.06 -23.22 -5.94
N MET A 183 0.64 -22.12 -5.63
CA MET A 183 1.57 -21.47 -6.56
C MET A 183 2.75 -22.38 -6.91
N LYS A 184 3.34 -23.06 -5.92
CA LYS A 184 4.40 -24.04 -6.15
C LYS A 184 3.91 -25.22 -7.01
N SER A 185 2.70 -25.72 -6.75
CA SER A 185 2.09 -26.81 -7.54
C SER A 185 1.77 -26.40 -8.98
N PHE A 186 1.36 -25.14 -9.20
CA PHE A 186 1.15 -24.60 -10.52
C PHE A 186 2.48 -24.46 -11.28
N LEU A 187 3.48 -23.87 -10.64
CA LEU A 187 4.79 -23.64 -11.25
C LEU A 187 5.55 -24.94 -11.52
N GLY A 188 5.43 -25.95 -10.66
CA GLY A 188 6.05 -27.27 -10.84
C GLY A 188 5.56 -28.04 -12.07
N ARG A 189 4.47 -27.61 -12.72
CA ARG A 189 4.00 -28.19 -13.99
C ARG A 189 4.84 -27.75 -15.18
N PHE A 190 5.57 -26.65 -15.02
CA PHE A 190 6.42 -26.10 -16.05
C PHE A 190 7.86 -26.50 -15.75
N GLN A 191 8.62 -26.85 -16.78
CA GLN A 191 10.05 -27.18 -16.64
C GLN A 191 10.86 -25.89 -16.41
N ILE A 192 10.65 -25.24 -15.26
CA ILE A 192 11.37 -24.05 -14.85
C ILE A 192 12.74 -24.52 -14.36
N THR A 193 13.77 -24.27 -15.16
CA THR A 193 15.14 -24.80 -14.99
C THR A 193 15.83 -24.33 -13.72
N ASP A 194 15.28 -23.31 -13.05
CA ASP A 194 15.83 -22.70 -11.83
C ASP A 194 14.99 -23.14 -10.62
N THR A 195 15.10 -24.41 -10.24
CA THR A 195 14.27 -25.04 -9.19
C THR A 195 14.55 -24.49 -7.80
N VAL A 196 15.79 -24.06 -7.52
CA VAL A 196 16.18 -23.35 -6.28
C VAL A 196 15.33 -22.10 -6.06
N LEU A 197 14.93 -21.48 -7.16
CA LEU A 197 14.17 -20.24 -7.18
C LEU A 197 12.71 -20.43 -6.76
N LEU A 198 12.12 -21.62 -6.94
CA LEU A 198 10.73 -21.91 -6.58
C LEU A 198 10.55 -22.26 -5.10
N ASP A 199 11.57 -22.84 -4.48
CA ASP A 199 11.50 -23.25 -3.08
C ASP A 199 11.60 -22.06 -2.12
N ASP A 200 12.39 -21.05 -2.50
CA ASP A 200 12.67 -19.85 -1.68
C ASP A 200 11.63 -18.73 -1.85
N ILE A 201 10.77 -18.76 -2.88
CA ILE A 201 9.75 -17.72 -3.06
C ILE A 201 8.57 -17.96 -2.11
N ASP A 202 8.34 -16.99 -1.23
CA ASP A 202 7.09 -16.82 -0.50
C ASP A 202 6.09 -15.98 -1.33
N PHE A 203 5.01 -16.61 -1.78
CA PHE A 203 3.91 -15.96 -2.50
C PHE A 203 2.89 -15.27 -1.57
N GLY A 204 3.16 -15.27 -0.26
CA GLY A 204 2.33 -14.71 0.79
C GLY A 204 2.06 -13.20 0.65
N PRO A 205 1.01 -12.69 1.33
CA PRO A 205 0.61 -11.28 1.21
C PRO A 205 1.68 -10.30 1.73
N PHE A 206 2.57 -10.76 2.63
CA PHE A 206 3.55 -9.91 3.32
C PHE A 206 4.99 -10.03 2.81
N ASN A 207 5.25 -10.73 1.69
CA ASN A 207 6.61 -10.84 1.18
C ASN A 207 7.12 -9.46 0.70
N LEU A 208 8.04 -8.88 1.46
CA LEU A 208 8.68 -7.58 1.19
C LEU A 208 9.70 -7.66 0.06
N GLN A 209 10.28 -8.83 -0.18
CA GLN A 209 11.26 -9.07 -1.24
C GLN A 209 10.61 -9.30 -2.61
N ILE A 210 9.28 -9.25 -2.70
CA ILE A 210 8.56 -9.55 -3.93
C ILE A 210 8.95 -8.67 -5.12
N LEU A 211 9.49 -7.48 -4.85
CA LEU A 211 10.00 -6.59 -5.89
C LEU A 211 11.38 -7.05 -6.42
N ASN A 212 12.22 -7.68 -5.60
CA ASN A 212 13.41 -8.38 -6.07
C ASN A 212 13.02 -9.60 -6.92
N GLU A 213 11.96 -10.29 -6.51
CA GLU A 213 11.47 -11.48 -7.20
C GLU A 213 10.67 -11.15 -8.47
N ILE A 214 10.24 -9.90 -8.69
CA ILE A 214 9.39 -9.56 -9.84
C ILE A 214 10.09 -9.79 -11.18
N LEU A 215 11.40 -9.53 -11.27
CA LEU A 215 12.19 -9.80 -12.49
C LEU A 215 12.18 -11.31 -12.79
N LYS A 216 12.42 -12.12 -11.75
CA LYS A 216 12.43 -13.58 -11.84
C LYS A 216 11.05 -14.12 -12.22
N LEU A 217 9.98 -13.66 -11.56
CA LEU A 217 8.60 -14.05 -11.83
C LEU A 217 8.15 -13.65 -13.26
N ASN A 218 8.71 -12.58 -13.83
CA ASN A 218 8.45 -12.23 -15.22
C ASN A 218 9.10 -13.20 -16.21
N LYS A 219 10.35 -13.63 -15.96
CA LYS A 219 10.98 -14.71 -16.74
C LYS A 219 10.19 -16.02 -16.65
N VAL A 220 9.67 -16.33 -15.46
CA VAL A 220 8.76 -17.48 -15.26
C VAL A 220 7.50 -17.32 -16.11
N THR A 221 6.87 -16.14 -16.11
CA THR A 221 5.68 -15.85 -16.92
C THR A 221 5.95 -16.04 -18.42
N GLU A 222 7.10 -15.58 -18.92
CA GLU A 222 7.52 -15.79 -20.31
C GLU A 222 7.73 -17.27 -20.63
N THR A 223 8.29 -18.03 -19.69
CA THR A 223 8.53 -19.47 -19.83
C THR A 223 7.22 -20.24 -19.91
N ILE A 224 6.27 -19.93 -19.01
CA ILE A 224 4.90 -20.48 -19.04
C ILE A 224 4.24 -20.18 -20.39
N ALA A 225 4.29 -18.92 -20.85
CA ALA A 225 3.67 -18.52 -22.11
C ALA A 225 4.26 -19.21 -23.35
N ARG A 226 5.56 -19.59 -23.31
CA ARG A 226 6.21 -20.37 -24.38
C ARG A 226 5.82 -21.84 -24.34
N GLN A 227 5.72 -22.44 -23.15
CA GLN A 227 5.38 -23.85 -22.99
C GLN A 227 3.89 -24.11 -23.23
N GLU A 228 3.02 -23.20 -22.78
CA GLU A 228 1.56 -23.34 -22.89
C GLU A 228 0.92 -21.99 -23.27
N PRO A 229 0.80 -21.67 -24.57
CA PRO A 229 0.27 -20.37 -25.01
C PRO A 229 -1.15 -20.07 -24.53
N GLU A 230 -1.95 -21.12 -24.31
CA GLU A 230 -3.36 -21.03 -23.88
C GLU A 230 -3.53 -20.89 -22.37
N PHE A 231 -2.43 -20.91 -21.58
CA PHE A 231 -2.52 -20.91 -20.11
C PHE A 231 -3.40 -19.78 -19.57
N ARG A 232 -3.39 -18.61 -20.23
CA ARG A 232 -4.18 -17.42 -19.87
C ARG A 232 -5.70 -17.64 -19.89
N GLN A 233 -6.17 -18.67 -20.58
CA GLN A 233 -7.60 -19.03 -20.64
C GLN A 233 -8.00 -20.00 -19.51
N THR A 234 -7.03 -20.62 -18.85
CA THR A 234 -7.28 -21.53 -17.73
C THR A 234 -7.51 -20.76 -16.43
N ASN A 235 -8.25 -21.34 -15.47
CA ASN A 235 -8.41 -20.75 -14.14
C ASN A 235 -7.05 -20.48 -13.46
N ALA A 236 -6.10 -21.41 -13.60
CA ALA A 236 -4.79 -21.28 -13.00
C ALA A 236 -3.96 -20.14 -13.62
N GLY A 237 -3.96 -20.03 -14.94
CA GLY A 237 -3.28 -18.94 -15.62
C GLY A 237 -3.94 -17.58 -15.39
N GLN A 238 -5.26 -17.51 -15.28
CA GLN A 238 -5.96 -16.28 -14.88
C GLN A 238 -5.55 -15.83 -13.48
N HIS A 239 -5.50 -16.74 -12.50
CA HIS A 239 -5.01 -16.44 -11.16
C HIS A 239 -3.55 -15.97 -11.16
N TRP A 240 -2.67 -16.64 -11.91
CA TRP A 240 -1.27 -16.22 -12.07
C TRP A 240 -1.16 -14.79 -12.65
N ILE A 241 -1.90 -14.49 -13.72
CA ILE A 241 -1.89 -13.17 -14.34
C ILE A 241 -2.45 -12.12 -13.38
N GLN A 242 -3.51 -12.42 -12.63
CA GLN A 242 -4.05 -11.54 -11.61
C GLN A 242 -3.02 -11.28 -10.51
N TYR A 243 -2.37 -12.31 -9.99
CA TYR A 243 -1.29 -12.20 -9.01
C TYR A 243 -0.17 -11.30 -9.53
N MET A 244 0.32 -11.57 -10.74
CA MET A 244 1.37 -10.76 -11.38
C MET A 244 0.92 -9.31 -11.58
N GLY A 245 -0.34 -9.08 -11.97
CA GLY A 245 -0.92 -7.74 -12.09
C GLY A 245 -0.92 -6.99 -10.76
N ILE A 246 -1.38 -7.62 -9.68
CA ILE A 246 -1.38 -7.05 -8.33
C ILE A 246 0.04 -6.72 -7.88
N ARG A 247 1.01 -7.62 -8.10
CA ARG A 247 2.41 -7.40 -7.69
C ARG A 247 3.08 -6.30 -8.51
N ARG A 248 2.84 -6.26 -9.83
CA ARG A 248 3.35 -5.20 -10.71
C ARG A 248 2.74 -3.83 -10.43
N GLY A 249 1.47 -3.79 -10.01
CA GLY A 249 0.75 -2.58 -9.63
C GLY A 249 0.96 -2.16 -8.17
N SER A 250 1.73 -2.93 -7.38
CA SER A 250 1.91 -2.65 -5.96
C SER A 250 2.64 -1.33 -5.76
N ARG A 251 2.06 -0.46 -4.94
CA ARG A 251 2.69 0.79 -4.50
C ARG A 251 3.35 0.51 -3.14
N PRO A 252 4.68 0.27 -3.09
CA PRO A 252 5.33 -0.23 -1.88
C PRO A 252 5.12 0.69 -0.67
N PHE A 253 4.96 2.00 -0.88
CA PHE A 253 4.81 2.95 0.22
C PHE A 253 3.35 3.29 0.56
N ALA A 254 2.38 3.13 -0.35
CA ALA A 254 1.05 3.74 -0.18
C ALA A 254 0.31 3.32 1.11
N GLN A 255 0.32 2.01 1.44
CA GLN A 255 -0.36 1.53 2.65
C GLN A 255 0.36 1.95 3.92
N ILE A 256 1.69 1.90 3.90
CA ILE A 256 2.49 2.26 5.07
C ILE A 256 2.50 3.77 5.30
N GLU A 257 2.44 4.58 4.23
CA GLU A 257 2.25 6.03 4.28
C GLU A 257 0.95 6.38 4.98
N ASN A 258 -0.16 5.72 4.64
CA ASN A 258 -1.43 5.97 5.32
C ASN A 258 -1.32 5.72 6.83
N ILE A 259 -0.74 4.58 7.23
CA ILE A 259 -0.56 4.24 8.65
C ILE A 259 0.39 5.25 9.33
N LEU A 260 1.51 5.57 8.67
CA LEU A 260 2.52 6.48 9.19
C LEU A 260 1.95 7.91 9.35
N PHE A 261 1.07 8.35 8.44
CA PHE A 261 0.57 9.72 8.42
C PHE A 261 -0.73 9.92 9.22
N GLU A 262 -1.58 8.90 9.33
CA GLU A 262 -2.78 8.94 10.17
C GLU A 262 -2.45 8.71 11.65
N GLY A 263 -1.27 8.17 11.94
CA GLY A 263 -0.83 7.82 13.27
C GLY A 263 -1.42 6.50 13.74
N VAL A 264 -0.73 5.87 14.70
CA VAL A 264 -1.14 4.58 15.23
C VAL A 264 -1.57 4.74 16.68
N ASP A 265 -2.89 4.69 16.91
CA ASP A 265 -3.47 4.77 18.25
C ASP A 265 -3.64 3.36 18.82
N LEU A 266 -2.71 2.91 19.65
CA LEU A 266 -2.69 1.53 20.14
C LEU A 266 -3.14 1.39 21.58
N ALA A 267 -4.29 0.76 21.72
CA ALA A 267 -4.76 0.15 22.96
C ALA A 267 -4.13 -1.23 23.24
N ILE A 268 -3.10 -1.67 22.50
CA ILE A 268 -2.55 -3.04 22.59
C ILE A 268 -1.06 -3.03 23.00
N PRO A 269 -0.70 -3.62 24.16
CA PRO A 269 0.70 -3.89 24.53
C PRO A 269 1.39 -4.74 23.46
N ASN A 270 2.58 -4.34 23.01
CA ASN A 270 3.35 -4.97 21.91
C ASN A 270 2.77 -4.84 20.48
N GLY A 271 1.78 -3.95 20.27
CA GLY A 271 1.20 -3.68 18.95
C GLY A 271 2.15 -3.04 17.92
N LEU A 272 1.56 -2.62 16.80
CA LEU A 272 2.21 -1.87 15.72
C LEU A 272 2.65 -0.45 16.13
N THR A 273 3.85 -0.24 16.63
CA THR A 273 4.27 1.12 17.03
C THR A 273 4.71 1.97 15.84
N MET A 274 4.74 3.29 16.00
CA MET A 274 5.28 4.21 14.99
C MET A 274 6.73 3.88 14.62
N GLU A 275 7.55 3.41 15.57
CA GLU A 275 8.92 2.97 15.28
C GLU A 275 8.96 1.72 14.39
N LYS A 276 8.04 0.77 14.62
CA LYS A 276 7.93 -0.43 13.76
C LYS A 276 7.49 -0.05 12.35
N VAL A 277 6.54 0.89 12.22
CA VAL A 277 6.09 1.42 10.93
C VAL A 277 7.26 2.16 10.24
N ALA A 278 7.98 3.03 10.94
CA ALA A 278 9.14 3.71 10.39
C ALA A 278 10.25 2.74 9.92
N LYS A 279 10.52 1.69 10.72
CA LYS A 279 11.49 0.65 10.36
C LYS A 279 11.09 -0.08 9.08
N GLU A 280 9.83 -0.51 8.97
CA GLU A 280 9.29 -1.14 7.77
C GLU A 280 9.39 -0.21 6.54
N TYR A 281 9.13 1.10 6.72
CA TYR A 281 9.26 2.09 5.65
C TYR A 281 10.70 2.15 5.11
N LEU A 282 11.67 2.14 6.02
CA LEU A 282 13.09 2.13 5.71
C LEU A 282 13.53 0.84 5.03
N GLU A 283 13.02 -0.31 5.46
CA GLU A 283 13.30 -1.60 4.82
C GLU A 283 12.78 -1.62 3.37
N ARG A 284 11.57 -1.10 3.13
CA ARG A 284 11.05 -0.94 1.75
C ARG A 284 11.91 0.01 0.91
N ALA A 285 12.33 1.13 1.47
CA ALA A 285 13.23 2.06 0.79
C ALA A 285 14.56 1.39 0.44
N THR A 286 15.18 0.69 1.39
CA THR A 286 16.43 -0.07 1.25
C THR A 286 16.36 -1.05 0.07
N ILE A 287 15.24 -1.78 -0.05
CA ILE A 287 15.00 -2.70 -1.17
C ILE A 287 14.86 -1.92 -2.49
N MET A 288 14.11 -0.83 -2.52
CA MET A 288 13.89 0.00 -3.72
C MET A 288 15.15 0.73 -4.20
N ILE A 289 16.06 1.05 -3.30
CA ILE A 289 17.35 1.65 -3.65
C ILE A 289 18.23 0.61 -4.36
N ARG A 290 18.29 -0.61 -3.82
CA ARG A 290 19.12 -1.71 -4.36
C ARG A 290 18.53 -2.31 -5.64
N THR A 291 17.21 -2.22 -5.82
CA THR A 291 16.49 -2.73 -6.99
C THR A 291 15.60 -1.64 -7.59
N PRO A 292 16.17 -0.63 -8.26
CA PRO A 292 15.45 0.55 -8.74
C PRO A 292 14.68 0.24 -10.02
N ILE A 293 13.64 -0.59 -9.92
CA ILE A 293 12.81 -1.00 -11.07
C ILE A 293 11.35 -0.63 -10.84
N LYS A 294 10.65 -0.30 -11.92
CA LYS A 294 9.19 -0.13 -11.93
C LYS A 294 8.59 -0.77 -13.17
N LEU A 295 7.31 -1.15 -13.11
CA LEU A 295 6.55 -1.45 -14.31
C LEU A 295 6.14 -0.14 -14.99
N ALA A 296 6.61 0.10 -16.20
CA ALA A 296 6.06 1.12 -17.09
C ALA A 296 4.76 0.57 -17.70
N SER A 297 3.61 1.05 -17.21
CA SER A 297 2.29 0.60 -17.64
C SER A 297 2.04 0.78 -19.14
N GLU A 298 2.56 1.87 -19.72
CA GLU A 298 2.44 2.22 -21.14
C GLU A 298 2.98 1.11 -22.06
N PHE A 299 4.07 0.46 -21.65
CA PHE A 299 4.75 -0.55 -22.45
C PHE A 299 4.61 -1.96 -21.88
N ASN A 300 3.97 -2.10 -20.70
CA ASN A 300 3.95 -3.33 -19.89
C ASN A 300 5.35 -3.95 -19.72
N LYS A 301 6.37 -3.09 -19.56
CA LYS A 301 7.78 -3.47 -19.43
C LYS A 301 8.34 -2.99 -18.11
N ILE A 302 9.26 -3.76 -17.56
CA ILE A 302 10.03 -3.34 -16.39
C ILE A 302 11.11 -2.39 -16.89
N VAL A 303 11.21 -1.24 -16.25
CA VAL A 303 12.22 -0.22 -16.54
C VAL A 303 12.97 0.13 -15.26
N VAL A 304 14.25 0.46 -15.42
CA VAL A 304 15.03 1.03 -14.32
C VAL A 304 14.50 2.44 -14.02
N SER A 305 14.20 2.72 -12.76
CA SER A 305 13.66 4.00 -12.32
C SER A 305 13.88 4.24 -10.83
N THR A 306 14.27 5.47 -10.52
CA THR A 306 14.42 5.97 -9.14
C THR A 306 13.12 6.62 -8.62
N ASP A 307 12.03 6.55 -9.37
CA ASP A 307 10.79 7.27 -9.06
C ASP A 307 10.12 6.76 -7.79
N MET A 308 10.25 5.48 -7.48
CA MET A 308 9.67 4.89 -6.26
C MET A 308 10.32 5.50 -5.00
N VAL A 309 11.65 5.52 -4.94
CA VAL A 309 12.40 6.10 -3.80
C VAL A 309 12.18 7.60 -3.73
N THR A 310 12.22 8.29 -4.87
CA THR A 310 12.03 9.74 -4.87
C THR A 310 10.58 10.16 -4.60
N GLY A 311 9.61 9.33 -4.97
CA GLY A 311 8.20 9.48 -4.59
C GLY A 311 7.99 9.31 -3.09
N ALA A 312 8.63 8.31 -2.48
CA ALA A 312 8.63 8.08 -1.03
C ALA A 312 9.19 9.30 -0.26
N LEU A 313 10.37 9.79 -0.66
CA LEU A 313 10.97 11.00 -0.09
C LEU A 313 10.05 12.21 -0.25
N ARG A 314 9.43 12.39 -1.42
CA ARG A 314 8.47 13.48 -1.65
C ARG A 314 7.24 13.38 -0.74
N ALA A 315 6.71 12.19 -0.50
CA ALA A 315 5.57 11.97 0.38
C ALA A 315 5.91 12.33 1.83
N LEU A 316 7.05 11.85 2.35
CA LEU A 316 7.56 12.22 3.67
C LEU A 316 7.77 13.73 3.78
N ARG A 317 8.39 14.33 2.76
CA ARG A 317 8.64 15.77 2.71
C ARG A 317 7.36 16.59 2.78
N GLY A 318 6.35 16.24 1.98
CA GLY A 318 5.07 16.95 1.96
C GLY A 318 4.39 16.96 3.33
N ARG A 319 4.64 15.95 4.17
CA ARG A 319 4.18 15.89 5.56
C ARG A 319 5.11 16.63 6.52
N SER A 320 6.44 16.53 6.33
CA SER A 320 7.42 17.17 7.21
C SER A 320 7.51 18.69 7.03
N SER A 321 7.21 19.22 5.84
CA SER A 321 7.28 20.65 5.54
C SER A 321 5.96 21.39 5.70
N GLY A 322 4.90 20.71 6.16
CA GLY A 322 3.55 21.28 6.25
C GLY A 322 3.34 22.24 7.43
N TYR A 323 2.31 23.07 7.30
CA TYR A 323 1.94 24.16 8.21
C TYR A 323 1.08 23.62 9.36
N TRP A 324 1.63 22.68 10.10
CA TRP A 324 0.93 21.93 11.13
C TRP A 324 1.28 22.47 12.52
N SER A 325 0.30 22.62 13.41
CA SER A 325 0.43 23.39 14.66
C SER A 325 0.31 22.57 15.95
N SER A 326 -0.09 21.30 15.88
CA SER A 326 -0.20 20.44 17.07
C SER A 326 1.13 19.81 17.49
N GLU A 327 1.28 19.52 18.79
CA GLU A 327 2.45 18.81 19.33
C GLU A 327 2.62 17.40 18.74
N HIS A 328 1.52 16.74 18.37
CA HIS A 328 1.56 15.46 17.67
C HIS A 328 2.22 15.59 16.30
N GLU A 329 1.86 16.63 15.55
CA GLU A 329 2.43 16.90 14.23
C GLU A 329 3.91 17.28 14.31
N LYS A 330 4.32 18.07 15.32
CA LYS A 330 5.74 18.40 15.55
C LYS A 330 6.60 17.15 15.80
N ARG A 331 6.13 16.21 16.63
CA ARG A 331 6.84 14.93 16.86
C ARG A 331 6.96 14.12 15.58
N ASN A 332 5.89 14.06 14.80
CA ASN A 332 5.89 13.33 13.53
C ASN A 332 6.81 13.99 12.48
N GLN A 333 6.94 15.33 12.47
CA GLN A 333 7.89 16.03 11.59
C GLN A 333 9.34 15.60 11.82
N ILE A 334 9.76 15.45 13.09
CA ILE A 334 11.11 14.96 13.44
C ILE A 334 11.29 13.54 12.92
N LEU A 335 10.34 12.65 13.21
CA LEU A 335 10.37 11.26 12.74
C LEU A 335 10.47 11.17 11.20
N TYR A 336 9.67 11.94 10.46
CA TYR A 336 9.71 11.92 8.99
C TYR A 336 11.04 12.43 8.46
N ARG A 337 11.61 13.46 9.10
CA ARG A 337 12.94 13.95 8.74
C ARG A 337 14.01 12.88 8.96
N GLU A 338 14.02 12.23 10.11
CA GLU A 338 14.96 11.14 10.42
C GLU A 338 14.84 9.99 9.41
N ILE A 339 13.63 9.62 9.01
CA ILE A 339 13.41 8.61 7.98
C ILE A 339 14.02 9.07 6.65
N MET A 340 13.75 10.30 6.21
CA MET A 340 14.33 10.84 4.97
C MET A 340 15.86 10.88 5.01
N GLU A 341 16.45 11.36 6.10
CA GLU A 341 17.90 11.43 6.28
C GLU A 341 18.53 10.03 6.20
N ARG A 342 17.92 9.02 6.82
CA ARG A 342 18.39 7.62 6.74
C ARG A 342 18.28 7.04 5.34
N ILE A 343 17.20 7.34 4.60
CA ILE A 343 17.05 6.92 3.19
C ILE A 343 18.13 7.57 2.33
N VAL A 344 18.33 8.88 2.47
CA VAL A 344 19.37 9.61 1.71
C VAL A 344 20.75 9.08 2.06
N ALA A 345 21.05 8.85 3.34
CA ALA A 345 22.32 8.28 3.77
C ALA A 345 22.58 6.87 3.19
N ASP A 346 21.57 6.00 3.14
CA ASP A 346 21.68 4.69 2.48
C ASP A 346 22.01 4.85 0.99
N VAL A 347 21.33 5.77 0.29
CA VAL A 347 21.63 6.06 -1.13
C VAL A 347 23.05 6.60 -1.32
N GLU A 348 23.47 7.58 -0.51
CA GLU A 348 24.82 8.16 -0.59
C GLU A 348 25.90 7.12 -0.27
N SER A 349 25.65 6.21 0.67
CA SER A 349 26.61 5.15 1.03
C SER A 349 26.92 4.19 -0.12
N LEU A 350 26.04 4.10 -1.12
CA LEU A 350 26.23 3.28 -2.31
C LEU A 350 27.02 4.00 -3.42
N ARG A 351 27.23 5.32 -3.32
CA ARG A 351 28.05 6.09 -4.28
C ARG A 351 29.54 6.00 -3.93
N THR A 352 30.10 4.80 -4.04
CA THR A 352 31.54 4.59 -3.89
C THR A 352 32.28 4.90 -5.19
N GLU A 353 33.60 5.10 -5.13
CA GLU A 353 34.44 5.24 -6.33
C GLU A 353 34.30 4.02 -7.26
N ASP A 354 34.30 2.81 -6.67
CA ASP A 354 34.07 1.56 -7.41
C ASP A 354 32.72 1.56 -8.13
N TRP A 355 31.66 2.04 -7.48
CA TRP A 355 30.33 2.13 -8.09
C TRP A 355 30.30 3.14 -9.24
N LEU A 356 30.97 4.29 -9.09
CA LEU A 356 31.04 5.33 -10.13
C LEU A 356 31.81 4.87 -11.36
N CYS A 357 32.89 4.10 -11.16
CA CYS A 357 33.76 3.63 -12.24
C CYS A 357 33.30 2.32 -12.88
N SER A 358 32.36 1.59 -12.28
CA SER A 358 31.91 0.29 -12.79
C SER A 358 30.74 0.42 -13.79
N PRO A 359 30.85 -0.11 -15.03
CA PRO A 359 29.74 -0.17 -15.97
C PRO A 359 28.66 -1.18 -15.55
N ASP A 360 29.04 -2.22 -14.80
CA ASP A 360 28.15 -3.28 -14.30
C ASP A 360 27.71 -3.04 -12.85
N ARG A 361 27.73 -1.78 -12.42
CA ARG A 361 27.42 -1.36 -11.04
C ARG A 361 26.04 -1.83 -10.58
N GLN A 362 25.95 -2.15 -9.28
CA GLN A 362 24.72 -2.50 -8.60
C GLN A 362 24.55 -1.59 -7.37
N PRO A 363 23.44 -0.84 -7.24
CA PRO A 363 22.33 -0.74 -8.20
C PRO A 363 22.74 -0.02 -9.49
N VAL A 364 22.06 -0.30 -10.60
CA VAL A 364 22.38 0.27 -11.94
C VAL A 364 22.29 1.80 -11.96
N LEU A 365 21.30 2.34 -11.25
CA LEU A 365 21.01 3.77 -11.17
C LEU A 365 20.67 4.16 -9.74
N LEU A 366 21.20 5.29 -9.28
CA LEU A 366 20.81 5.94 -8.04
C LEU A 366 20.09 7.26 -8.34
N PRO A 367 19.19 7.74 -7.45
CA PRO A 367 18.58 9.06 -7.58
C PRO A 367 19.63 10.17 -7.80
N SER A 368 19.25 11.30 -8.38
CA SER A 368 20.16 12.46 -8.46
C SER A 368 20.54 12.96 -7.06
N TRP A 369 21.82 13.30 -6.86
CA TRP A 369 22.30 13.90 -5.59
C TRP A 369 21.51 15.17 -5.27
N LEU A 370 21.34 16.07 -6.23
CA LEU A 370 20.63 17.33 -6.03
C LEU A 370 19.18 17.09 -5.59
N LYS A 371 18.51 16.13 -6.23
CA LYS A 371 17.13 15.73 -5.89
C LYS A 371 17.00 15.19 -4.46
N LEU A 372 18.01 14.44 -3.98
CA LEU A 372 18.04 13.96 -2.60
C LEU A 372 18.24 15.11 -1.63
N GLN A 373 19.20 16.00 -1.88
CA GLN A 373 19.47 17.14 -1.00
C GLN A 373 18.30 18.13 -0.94
N VAL A 374 17.65 18.39 -2.07
CA VAL A 374 16.42 19.20 -2.11
C VAL A 374 15.32 18.58 -1.24
N SER A 375 15.25 17.25 -1.17
CA SER A 375 14.26 16.55 -0.35
C SER A 375 14.50 16.75 1.16
N LEU A 376 15.74 17.00 1.57
CA LEU A 376 16.15 17.24 2.96
C LEU A 376 16.09 18.71 3.39
N LEU A 377 15.78 19.64 2.47
CA LEU A 377 15.66 21.05 2.82
C LEU A 377 14.61 21.24 3.93
N PRO A 378 14.93 22.03 4.98
CA PRO A 378 14.01 22.25 6.09
C PRO A 378 12.77 23.02 5.64
N SER A 379 11.71 23.02 6.45
CA SER A 379 10.59 23.92 6.20
C SER A 379 11.04 25.38 6.39
N PRO A 380 10.67 26.29 5.48
CA PRO A 380 10.94 27.73 5.62
C PRO A 380 10.11 28.37 6.75
N LYS A 381 9.14 27.66 7.33
CA LYS A 381 8.29 28.18 8.42
C LYS A 381 8.37 27.38 9.70
N VAL A 382 8.23 26.06 9.62
CA VAL A 382 8.08 25.20 10.79
C VAL A 382 9.33 24.35 10.95
N ASN A 383 10.24 24.81 11.81
CA ASN A 383 11.37 24.01 12.25
C ASN A 383 11.47 24.08 13.77
N PRO A 384 11.06 23.01 14.51
CA PRO A 384 11.06 23.01 15.97
C PRO A 384 12.43 23.28 16.60
N SER A 385 13.50 23.08 15.84
CA SER A 385 14.89 23.20 16.32
C SER A 385 15.53 24.55 16.02
N LEU A 386 14.84 25.50 15.34
CA LEU A 386 15.44 26.76 14.90
C LEU A 386 14.56 27.97 15.17
N GLU A 387 15.19 29.08 15.58
CA GLU A 387 14.51 30.36 15.79
C GLU A 387 14.13 31.05 14.47
N LYS A 388 14.92 30.87 13.41
CA LYS A 388 14.70 31.47 12.08
C LYS A 388 14.74 30.42 10.96
N PRO A 389 13.63 29.70 10.75
CA PRO A 389 13.57 28.58 9.80
C PRO A 389 13.77 28.97 8.33
N ASP A 390 13.35 30.18 7.96
CA ASP A 390 13.52 30.78 6.64
C ASP A 390 14.98 31.09 6.31
N GLU A 391 15.73 31.66 7.27
CA GLU A 391 17.17 31.90 7.10
C GLU A 391 17.94 30.59 6.88
N GLU A 392 17.67 29.55 7.67
CA GLU A 392 18.32 28.24 7.47
C GLU A 392 17.90 27.60 6.14
N PHE A 393 16.62 27.71 5.76
CA PHE A 393 16.14 27.20 4.47
C PHE A 393 16.90 27.86 3.31
N VAL A 394 16.97 29.19 3.28
CA VAL A 394 17.71 29.92 2.23
C VAL A 394 19.19 29.58 2.26
N ARG A 395 19.80 29.51 3.46
CA ARG A 395 21.22 29.15 3.61
C ARG A 395 21.50 27.79 2.96
N ARG A 396 20.66 26.77 3.20
CA ARG A 396 20.79 25.45 2.57
C ARG A 396 20.54 25.50 1.07
N VAL A 397 19.58 26.28 0.58
CA VAL A 397 19.37 26.47 -0.86
C VAL A 397 20.61 27.08 -1.52
N LEU A 398 21.21 28.10 -0.91
CA LEU A 398 22.44 28.73 -1.41
C LEU A 398 23.63 27.75 -1.47
N GLU A 399 23.76 26.85 -0.48
CA GLU A 399 24.76 25.76 -0.55
C GLU A 399 24.55 24.86 -1.77
N LEU A 400 23.30 24.53 -2.10
CA LEU A 400 22.98 23.73 -3.29
C LEU A 400 23.26 24.48 -4.59
N VAL A 401 22.90 25.77 -4.67
CA VAL A 401 23.20 26.61 -5.83
C VAL A 401 24.71 26.70 -6.04
N LYS A 402 25.48 26.93 -4.97
CA LYS A 402 26.95 26.95 -5.05
C LYS A 402 27.48 25.63 -5.59
N ARG A 403 26.96 24.49 -5.11
CA ARG A 403 27.38 23.18 -5.59
C ARG A 403 27.05 22.94 -7.06
N CYS A 404 25.91 23.44 -7.55
CA CYS A 404 25.55 23.35 -8.96
C CYS A 404 26.46 24.20 -9.87
N VAL A 405 27.02 25.29 -9.34
CA VAL A 405 28.02 26.10 -10.05
C VAL A 405 29.38 25.39 -10.10
N GLU A 406 29.75 24.70 -9.01
CA GLU A 406 30.98 23.89 -8.94
C GLU A 406 30.92 22.63 -9.81
N ASP A 407 29.74 22.02 -9.92
CA ASP A 407 29.48 20.84 -10.76
C ASP A 407 28.30 21.12 -11.72
N PRO A 408 28.59 21.63 -12.93
CA PRO A 408 27.57 21.97 -13.91
C PRO A 408 26.69 20.78 -14.35
N ALA A 409 27.11 19.54 -14.12
CA ALA A 409 26.27 18.38 -14.42
C ALA A 409 24.99 18.35 -13.57
N LEU A 410 25.02 18.98 -12.38
CA LEU A 410 23.84 19.09 -11.52
C LEU A 410 22.79 20.07 -12.05
N LEU A 411 23.15 20.96 -12.99
CA LEU A 411 22.22 21.94 -13.55
C LEU A 411 21.07 21.30 -14.32
N SER A 412 21.23 20.08 -14.84
CA SER A 412 20.13 19.35 -15.48
C SER A 412 18.99 18.99 -14.51
N ASP A 413 19.27 18.98 -13.21
CA ASP A 413 18.30 18.72 -12.15
C ASP A 413 17.92 20.01 -11.37
N PHE A 414 18.34 21.19 -11.84
CA PHE A 414 18.11 22.44 -11.12
C PHE A 414 16.62 22.81 -10.99
N ASP A 415 15.77 22.28 -11.87
CA ASP A 415 14.31 22.37 -11.77
C ASP A 415 13.76 21.86 -10.43
N TYR A 416 14.44 20.93 -9.75
CA TYR A 416 14.02 20.51 -8.41
C TYR A 416 14.21 21.62 -7.37
N VAL A 417 15.23 22.48 -7.53
CA VAL A 417 15.44 23.66 -6.70
C VAL A 417 14.32 24.68 -6.97
N HIS A 418 13.97 24.93 -8.24
CA HIS A 418 12.82 25.78 -8.58
C HIS A 418 11.51 25.26 -7.96
N GLN A 419 11.26 23.95 -8.02
CA GLN A 419 10.06 23.35 -7.44
C GLN A 419 9.95 23.55 -5.93
N VAL A 420 11.06 23.51 -5.17
CA VAL A 420 11.01 23.77 -3.72
C VAL A 420 10.76 25.24 -3.40
N MET A 421 11.12 26.18 -4.27
CA MET A 421 10.82 27.60 -4.07
C MET A 421 9.33 27.92 -4.05
N LYS A 422 8.46 26.96 -4.39
CA LYS A 422 7.00 27.05 -4.23
C LYS A 422 6.52 26.69 -2.81
N SER A 423 7.44 26.33 -1.91
CA SER A 423 7.11 25.89 -0.55
C SER A 423 6.86 27.02 0.46
N PRO A 424 7.58 28.16 0.45
CA PRO A 424 7.28 29.30 1.33
C PRO A 424 5.90 29.89 1.03
N LYS A 425 5.21 30.42 2.04
CA LYS A 425 3.87 31.05 1.89
C LYS A 425 3.78 32.37 2.65
N GLY A 426 2.93 33.28 2.20
CA GLY A 426 2.68 34.56 2.88
C GLY A 426 3.98 35.30 3.22
N ALA A 427 4.16 35.66 4.50
CA ALA A 427 5.34 36.42 4.96
C ALA A 427 6.69 35.71 4.72
N GLU A 428 6.71 34.37 4.61
CA GLU A 428 7.94 33.62 4.36
C GLU A 428 8.46 33.82 2.93
N ILE A 429 7.56 34.07 1.95
CA ILE A 429 7.94 34.36 0.56
C ILE A 429 8.80 35.61 0.52
N ARG A 430 8.34 36.68 1.18
CA ARG A 430 9.06 37.95 1.30
C ARG A 430 10.45 37.74 1.89
N SER A 431 10.52 37.10 3.06
CA SER A 431 11.78 36.91 3.77
C SER A 431 12.79 36.12 2.92
N CYS A 432 12.35 35.00 2.34
CA CYS A 432 13.21 34.18 1.49
C CYS A 432 13.66 34.92 0.21
N ALA A 433 12.77 35.71 -0.40
CA ALA A 433 13.09 36.45 -1.62
C ALA A 433 14.18 37.49 -1.37
N LEU A 434 14.09 38.24 -0.27
CA LEU A 434 15.10 39.21 0.13
C LEU A 434 16.44 38.54 0.43
N LEU A 435 16.44 37.44 1.19
CA LEU A 435 17.66 36.72 1.54
C LEU A 435 18.40 36.13 0.32
N LEU A 436 17.66 35.78 -0.75
CA LEU A 436 18.25 35.28 -2.00
C LEU A 436 18.67 36.41 -2.94
N GLY A 437 17.82 37.41 -3.10
CA GLY A 437 17.89 38.40 -4.17
C GLY A 437 18.59 39.70 -3.84
N ASP A 438 18.78 40.03 -2.56
CA ASP A 438 19.42 41.25 -2.08
C ASP A 438 20.97 41.14 -2.01
N GLY A 439 21.56 40.56 -3.05
CA GLY A 439 23.02 40.45 -3.18
C GLY A 439 23.67 41.73 -3.72
N PRO A 440 24.99 41.90 -3.56
CA PRO A 440 25.71 42.99 -4.18
C PRO A 440 25.71 42.85 -5.71
N GLY A 441 25.74 43.98 -6.43
CA GLY A 441 25.49 43.99 -7.88
C GLY A 441 26.58 43.32 -8.74
N ASP A 442 27.77 43.14 -8.19
CA ASP A 442 28.88 42.39 -8.78
C ASP A 442 28.61 40.88 -8.83
N ASP A 443 27.89 40.32 -7.83
CA ASP A 443 27.45 38.91 -7.83
C ASP A 443 26.62 38.59 -9.07
N HIS A 444 25.84 39.54 -9.59
CA HIS A 444 24.90 39.36 -10.71
C HIS A 444 25.55 38.93 -12.03
N THR A 445 26.87 39.11 -12.17
CA THR A 445 27.62 38.70 -13.36
C THR A 445 28.08 37.25 -13.32
N SER A 446 28.08 36.64 -12.13
CA SER A 446 28.42 35.23 -11.94
C SER A 446 27.21 34.32 -12.16
N LEU A 447 27.45 33.07 -12.58
CA LEU A 447 26.38 32.07 -12.66
C LEU A 447 25.67 31.90 -11.30
N TYR A 448 26.42 31.91 -10.20
CA TYR A 448 25.88 31.83 -8.85
C TYR A 448 24.87 32.95 -8.55
N GLY A 449 25.24 34.20 -8.84
CA GLY A 449 24.35 35.35 -8.62
C GLY A 449 23.15 35.35 -9.56
N VAL A 450 23.32 34.91 -10.81
CA VAL A 450 22.20 34.75 -11.75
C VAL A 450 21.18 33.72 -11.23
N LEU A 451 21.64 32.54 -10.80
CA LEU A 451 20.77 31.50 -10.24
C LEU A 451 20.06 31.97 -8.96
N LYS A 452 20.74 32.71 -8.08
CA LYS A 452 20.11 33.35 -6.89
C LYS A 452 18.95 34.26 -7.28
N VAL A 453 19.19 35.15 -8.25
CA VAL A 453 18.16 36.09 -8.73
C VAL A 453 16.98 35.33 -9.35
N GLN A 454 17.23 34.24 -10.10
CA GLN A 454 16.15 33.41 -10.64
C GLN A 454 15.27 32.80 -9.54
N LEU A 455 15.87 32.23 -8.49
CA LEU A 455 15.10 31.66 -7.37
C LEU A 455 14.35 32.74 -6.57
N ALA A 456 14.94 33.94 -6.42
CA ALA A 456 14.27 35.07 -5.79
C ALA A 456 13.09 35.56 -6.65
N HIS A 457 13.24 35.59 -7.97
CA HIS A 457 12.18 35.93 -8.91
C HIS A 457 11.01 34.93 -8.82
N ASP A 458 11.27 33.64 -8.74
CA ASP A 458 10.23 32.62 -8.54
C ASP A 458 9.40 32.85 -7.27
N LEU A 459 10.02 33.33 -6.19
CA LEU A 459 9.32 33.71 -4.98
C LEU A 459 8.48 34.97 -5.18
N VAL A 460 9.05 36.02 -5.75
CA VAL A 460 8.34 37.28 -6.01
C VAL A 460 7.13 37.06 -6.94
N SER A 461 7.25 36.15 -7.92
CA SER A 461 6.15 35.81 -8.84
C SER A 461 4.94 35.16 -8.17
N GLN A 462 5.06 34.73 -6.91
CA GLN A 462 3.97 34.18 -6.11
C GLN A 462 3.22 35.24 -5.30
N LEU A 463 3.75 36.46 -5.20
CA LEU A 463 3.10 37.59 -4.53
C LEU A 463 2.15 38.30 -5.49
N ASP A 464 1.10 38.92 -4.94
CA ASP A 464 0.25 39.79 -5.76
C ASP A 464 0.90 41.17 -6.00
N ALA A 465 0.39 41.90 -7.00
CA ALA A 465 0.94 43.20 -7.38
C ALA A 465 0.92 44.24 -6.25
N ALA A 466 -0.11 44.19 -5.39
CA ALA A 466 -0.23 45.13 -4.28
C ALA A 466 0.79 44.81 -3.18
N GLU A 467 1.02 43.54 -2.87
CA GLU A 467 2.04 43.06 -1.93
C GLU A 467 3.44 43.50 -2.37
N VAL A 468 3.78 43.34 -3.66
CA VAL A 468 5.07 43.77 -4.21
C VAL A 468 5.23 45.29 -4.12
N GLN A 469 4.20 46.05 -4.49
CA GLN A 469 4.25 47.52 -4.48
C GLN A 469 4.35 48.11 -3.06
N LEU A 470 3.69 47.51 -2.08
CA LEU A 470 3.71 47.98 -0.70
C LEU A 470 5.00 47.61 0.04
N ASP A 471 5.78 46.67 -0.47
CA ASP A 471 7.02 46.22 0.17
C ASP A 471 8.25 47.00 -0.29
N ALA A 472 8.68 47.95 0.54
CA ALA A 472 9.86 48.77 0.26
C ALA A 472 11.15 47.95 0.05
N GLY A 473 11.29 46.80 0.75
CA GLY A 473 12.46 45.95 0.63
C GLY A 473 12.51 45.23 -0.72
N ILE A 474 11.39 44.64 -1.13
CA ILE A 474 11.29 43.95 -2.43
C ILE A 474 11.47 44.94 -3.58
N ASN A 475 10.89 46.15 -3.48
CA ASN A 475 11.10 47.20 -4.49
C ASN A 475 12.57 47.64 -4.58
N ALA A 476 13.26 47.82 -3.44
CA ALA A 476 14.69 48.16 -3.44
C ALA A 476 15.54 47.05 -4.07
N MET A 477 15.22 45.78 -3.82
CA MET A 477 15.84 44.62 -4.45
C MET A 477 15.61 44.62 -5.97
N ILE A 478 14.37 44.75 -6.44
CA ILE A 478 14.03 44.77 -7.87
C ILE A 478 14.72 45.95 -8.59
N ASN A 479 14.76 47.13 -7.98
CA ASN A 479 15.44 48.29 -8.55
C ASN A 479 16.95 48.05 -8.74
N ARG A 480 17.59 47.31 -7.83
CA ARG A 480 18.99 46.86 -8.01
C ARG A 480 19.15 45.85 -9.14
N TRP A 481 18.16 44.98 -9.36
CA TRP A 481 18.19 44.08 -10.52
C TRP A 481 18.10 44.86 -11.84
N LYS A 482 17.26 45.90 -11.92
CA LYS A 482 17.11 46.75 -13.12
C LYS A 482 18.37 47.53 -13.48
N THR A 483 19.17 47.91 -12.48
CA THR A 483 20.45 48.61 -12.68
C THR A 483 21.65 47.66 -12.74
N SER A 484 21.41 46.35 -12.70
CA SER A 484 22.45 45.33 -12.73
C SER A 484 23.36 45.43 -13.97
N PRO A 485 24.66 45.15 -13.88
CA PRO A 485 25.53 45.02 -15.05
C PRO A 485 25.15 43.82 -15.95
N SER A 486 24.52 42.78 -15.39
CA SER A 486 24.08 41.59 -16.13
C SER A 486 22.77 41.86 -16.88
N GLU A 487 22.78 41.71 -18.20
CA GLU A 487 21.59 41.90 -19.04
C GLU A 487 20.45 40.96 -18.66
N TYR A 488 20.77 39.71 -18.34
CA TYR A 488 19.80 38.72 -17.89
C TYR A 488 19.09 39.19 -16.60
N VAL A 489 19.85 39.65 -15.60
CA VAL A 489 19.28 40.12 -14.32
C VAL A 489 18.45 41.39 -14.52
N ARG A 490 18.88 42.30 -15.42
CA ARG A 490 18.04 43.45 -15.80
C ARG A 490 16.71 43.01 -16.40
N HIS A 491 16.74 42.04 -17.32
CA HIS A 491 15.55 41.50 -17.94
C HIS A 491 14.58 40.93 -16.91
N VAL A 492 15.10 40.17 -15.92
CA VAL A 492 14.29 39.67 -14.79
C VAL A 492 13.69 40.84 -13.99
N GLY A 493 14.49 41.85 -13.64
CA GLY A 493 14.03 43.02 -12.88
C GLY A 493 12.91 43.82 -13.57
N TRP A 494 12.98 43.99 -14.89
CA TRP A 494 11.91 44.63 -15.67
C TRP A 494 10.72 43.70 -15.92
N GLY A 495 10.97 42.39 -16.02
CA GLY A 495 9.94 41.37 -16.22
C GLY A 495 8.96 41.23 -15.05
N VAL A 496 9.40 41.51 -13.82
CA VAL A 496 8.51 41.53 -12.64
C VAL A 496 7.38 42.53 -12.86
N GLU A 497 7.67 43.77 -13.26
CA GLU A 497 6.64 44.81 -13.47
C GLU A 497 5.70 44.51 -14.62
N ALA A 498 6.20 43.89 -15.70
CA ALA A 498 5.38 43.52 -16.84
C ALA A 498 4.44 42.33 -16.56
N SER A 499 4.74 41.54 -15.52
CA SER A 499 3.97 40.35 -15.12
C SER A 499 2.96 40.63 -14.00
N LEU A 500 2.96 41.85 -13.44
CA LEU A 500 1.95 42.31 -12.50
C LEU A 500 0.71 42.79 -13.29
N PRO A 501 -0.48 42.23 -13.07
CA PRO A 501 -1.70 42.60 -13.78
C PRO A 501 -2.20 44.02 -13.50
#